data_AF-A0A3D1JRJ0-F1
#
_entry.id   AF-A0A3D1JRJ0-F1
#
_cell.length_a   1.000
_cell.length_b   1.000
_cell.length_c   1.000
_cell.angle_alpha   90.00
_cell.angle_beta   90.00
_cell.angle_gamma   90.00
#
_symmetry.space_group_name_H-M   'P 1'
#
loop_
_entity.id
_entity.type
_entity.pdbx_description
1 polymer ?
#
loop_
_entity_poly.entity_id
_entity_poly.type
_entity_poly.pdbx_seq_one_letter_code
_entity_poly.pdbx_strand_id
1 'polypeptide(L)'
;MFYQSHGCCDGSSPMCYRVGELTPGRYDLQLGKIGDCPFFISETQYAYWQNSQLVIDVIEGSGGTFSLEGPEGVCFITRSRLFTEDEQQTSNDQSS
;
A
#
# COMPACT_ATOMS: atom_id res chain seq x y z
N MET A 1 -3.28 -6.88 8.08
CA MET A 1 -4.04 -6.18 7.03
C MET A 1 -3.38 -4.83 6.84
N PHE A 2 -3.11 -4.44 5.60
CA PHE A 2 -2.59 -3.13 5.27
C PHE A 2 -3.72 -2.22 4.79
N TYR A 3 -3.69 -0.96 5.21
CA TYR A 3 -4.61 0.06 4.75
C TYR A 3 -3.84 1.33 4.41
N GLN A 4 -4.02 1.81 3.19
CA GLN A 4 -3.45 3.07 2.74
C GLN A 4 -4.21 4.23 3.41
N SER A 5 -3.60 4.80 4.45
CA SER A 5 -4.21 5.91 5.22
C SER A 5 -4.28 7.20 4.38
N HIS A 6 -4.88 8.27 4.87
CA HIS A 6 -4.81 9.59 4.25
C HIS A 6 -4.22 10.56 5.28
N GLY A 7 -2.90 10.73 5.27
CA GLY A 7 -2.16 11.61 6.19
C GLY A 7 -1.88 12.99 5.57
N CYS A 8 -1.86 14.02 6.41
CA CYS A 8 -1.85 15.44 6.01
C CYS A 8 -0.54 15.96 5.39
N CYS A 9 0.56 15.22 5.43
CA CYS A 9 1.84 15.66 4.85
C CYS A 9 2.42 14.63 3.87
N ASP A 10 2.55 15.03 2.61
CA ASP A 10 3.41 14.48 1.54
C ASP A 10 3.27 13.03 1.05
N GLY A 11 2.26 12.30 1.49
CA GLY A 11 2.03 10.96 0.97
C GLY A 11 1.75 10.02 2.11
N SER A 12 0.47 9.69 2.21
CA SER A 12 -0.05 8.69 3.11
C SER A 12 0.89 7.50 3.36
N SER A 13 1.19 7.23 4.63
CA SER A 13 1.82 5.98 5.03
C SER A 13 0.79 4.84 5.00
N PRO A 14 1.17 3.66 4.50
CA PRO A 14 0.36 2.47 4.64
C PRO A 14 0.46 2.00 6.10
N MET A 15 -0.68 1.72 6.71
CA MET A 15 -0.77 1.31 8.10
C MET A 15 -1.04 -0.19 8.18
N CYS A 16 -0.37 -0.88 9.11
CA CYS A 16 -0.54 -2.31 9.33
C CYS A 16 -1.38 -2.55 10.60
N TYR A 17 -2.53 -3.19 10.41
CA TYR A 17 -3.50 -3.54 11.46
C TYR A 17 -3.67 -5.05 11.58
N ARG A 18 -4.15 -5.54 12.73
CA ARG A 18 -4.59 -6.94 12.82
C ARG A 18 -5.82 -7.16 11.95
N VAL A 19 -6.00 -8.40 11.48
CA VAL A 19 -7.20 -8.76 10.72
C VAL A 19 -8.43 -8.55 11.60
N GLY A 20 -9.38 -7.74 11.12
CA GLY A 20 -10.61 -7.39 11.85
C GLY A 20 -10.51 -6.18 12.77
N GLU A 21 -9.33 -5.60 12.97
CA GLU A 21 -9.15 -4.38 13.78
C GLU A 21 -9.65 -3.12 13.04
N LEU A 22 -9.46 -3.09 11.73
CA LEU A 22 -10.07 -2.12 10.84
C LEU A 22 -10.97 -2.86 9.86
N THR A 23 -12.18 -2.34 9.64
CA THR A 23 -13.15 -2.88 8.67
C THR A 23 -13.20 -1.95 7.47
N PRO A 24 -12.79 -2.41 6.27
CA PRO A 24 -12.91 -1.64 5.03
C PRO A 24 -14.39 -1.25 4.79
N GLY A 25 -14.61 0.01 4.41
CA GLY A 25 -15.92 0.53 4.06
C GLY A 25 -16.34 0.20 2.63
N ARG A 26 -17.54 0.67 2.25
CA ARG A 26 -18.12 0.46 0.92
C ARG A 26 -17.26 0.96 -0.24
N TYR A 27 -16.48 2.02 -0.01
CA TYR A 27 -15.65 2.68 -1.02
C TYR A 27 -14.19 2.28 -0.90
N ASP A 28 -13.85 1.27 -0.11
CA ASP A 28 -12.49 0.77 0.01
C ASP A 28 -12.30 -0.44 -0.91
N LEU A 29 -11.25 -0.38 -1.71
CA LEU A 29 -10.89 -1.38 -2.69
C LEU A 29 -9.74 -2.22 -2.15
N GLN A 30 -9.87 -3.54 -2.28
CA GLN A 30 -8.75 -4.45 -2.05
C GLN A 30 -7.90 -4.53 -3.33
N LEU A 31 -6.69 -3.93 -3.33
CA LEU A 31 -5.82 -3.98 -4.50
C LEU A 31 -5.07 -5.31 -4.64
N GLY A 32 -4.87 -6.02 -3.53
CA GLY A 32 -4.11 -7.25 -3.54
C GLY A 32 -3.72 -7.72 -2.14
N LYS A 33 -2.56 -8.38 -2.06
CA LYS A 33 -1.97 -8.87 -0.82
C LYS A 33 -0.47 -8.59 -0.79
N ILE A 34 0.04 -8.29 0.40
CA ILE A 34 1.47 -8.19 0.71
C ILE A 34 1.78 -9.36 1.65
N GLY A 35 2.48 -10.37 1.12
CA GLY A 35 2.50 -11.69 1.75
C GLY A 35 1.08 -12.24 1.88
N ASP A 36 0.68 -12.61 3.10
CA ASP A 36 -0.67 -13.09 3.40
C ASP A 36 -1.65 -11.99 3.87
N CYS A 37 -1.18 -10.75 3.96
CA CYS A 37 -1.98 -9.63 4.44
C CYS A 37 -2.69 -8.90 3.29
N PRO A 38 -4.03 -8.75 3.32
CA PRO A 38 -4.73 -7.98 2.31
C PRO A 38 -4.38 -6.49 2.40
N PHE A 39 -4.28 -5.82 1.25
CA PHE A 39 -3.99 -4.40 1.12
C PHE A 39 -5.22 -3.65 0.59
N PHE A 40 -5.65 -2.64 1.33
CA PHE A 40 -6.82 -1.82 1.03
C PHE A 40 -6.46 -0.34 0.80
N ILE A 41 -7.22 0.32 -0.04
CA ILE A 41 -7.13 1.75 -0.34
C ILE A 41 -8.53 2.30 -0.62
N SER A 42 -8.80 3.58 -0.34
CA SER A 42 -10.07 4.17 -0.76
C SER A 42 -10.13 4.38 -2.28
N GLU A 43 -11.30 4.25 -2.89
CA GLU A 43 -11.54 4.44 -4.33
C GLU A 43 -11.03 5.80 -4.82
N THR A 44 -11.20 6.84 -4.02
CA THR A 44 -10.70 8.20 -4.30
C THR A 44 -9.17 8.27 -4.36
N GLN A 45 -8.48 7.56 -3.46
CA GLN A 45 -7.02 7.49 -3.48
C GLN A 45 -6.54 6.57 -4.62
N TYR A 46 -7.24 5.47 -4.87
CA TYR A 46 -6.95 4.59 -5.99
C TYR A 46 -7.00 5.34 -7.32
N ALA A 47 -7.99 6.21 -7.53
CA ALA A 47 -8.09 7.01 -8.76
C ALA A 47 -6.85 7.89 -9.00
N TYR A 48 -6.15 8.33 -7.96
CA TYR A 48 -4.90 9.08 -8.08
C TYR A 48 -3.70 8.17 -8.45
N TRP A 49 -3.68 6.95 -7.92
CA TRP A 49 -2.57 6.01 -8.07
C TRP A 49 -2.75 4.96 -9.17
N GLN A 50 -3.91 4.90 -9.83
CA GLN A 50 -4.27 3.85 -10.80
C GLN A 50 -3.29 3.72 -11.98
N ASN A 51 -2.54 4.78 -12.29
CA ASN A 51 -1.56 4.81 -13.38
C ASN A 51 -0.11 4.62 -12.90
N SER A 52 0.10 4.29 -11.62
CA SER A 52 1.41 4.19 -10.98
C SER A 52 1.56 2.86 -10.26
N GLN A 53 2.78 2.32 -10.23
CA GLN A 53 3.05 1.18 -9.38
C GLN A 53 3.25 1.66 -7.94
N LEU A 54 2.39 1.19 -7.04
CA LEU A 54 2.55 1.39 -5.60
C LEU A 54 3.52 0.35 -5.05
N VAL A 55 4.61 0.82 -4.46
CA VAL A 55 5.60 0.00 -3.76
C VAL A 55 5.49 0.32 -2.28
N ILE A 56 5.14 -0.69 -1.49
CA ILE A 56 5.09 -0.58 -0.04
C ILE A 56 6.44 -1.05 0.49
N ASP A 57 7.15 -0.13 1.13
CA ASP A 57 8.52 -0.32 1.61
C ASP A 57 8.58 -0.11 3.13
N VAL A 58 9.64 -0.59 3.76
CA VAL A 58 9.86 -0.48 5.21
C VAL A 58 11.17 0.22 5.49
N ILE A 59 11.15 1.23 6.34
CA ILE A 59 12.33 1.98 6.75
C ILE A 59 12.46 2.00 8.27
N GLU A 60 13.68 2.20 8.76
CA GLU A 60 13.93 2.42 10.19
C GLU A 60 13.37 3.78 10.61
N GLY A 61 12.65 3.80 11.74
CA GLY A 61 12.05 5.01 12.28
C GLY A 61 10.84 4.73 13.17
N SER A 62 10.44 5.72 13.96
CA SER A 62 9.17 5.66 14.70
C SER A 62 8.01 5.90 13.74
N GLY A 63 7.44 4.83 13.18
CA GLY A 63 6.21 4.87 12.39
C GLY A 63 4.97 5.23 13.22
N GLY A 64 3.91 5.64 12.54
CA GLY A 64 2.69 6.20 13.15
C GLY A 64 2.20 5.40 14.36
N THR A 65 1.80 6.11 15.41
CA THR A 65 1.47 5.62 16.78
C THR A 65 0.46 4.45 16.83
N PHE A 66 -0.22 4.16 15.73
CA PHE A 66 -1.29 3.15 15.63
C PHE A 66 -0.93 1.94 14.76
N SER A 67 0.28 1.87 14.22
CA SER A 67 0.71 0.77 13.35
C SER A 67 1.47 -0.30 14.14
N LEU A 68 1.26 -1.57 13.80
CA LEU A 68 1.81 -2.71 14.55
C LEU A 68 3.35 -2.75 14.57
N GLU A 69 4.01 -2.13 13.60
CA GLU A 69 5.47 -2.08 13.51
C GLU A 69 6.12 -1.00 14.38
N GLY A 70 5.33 -0.10 14.98
CA GLY A 70 5.83 0.98 15.81
C GLY A 70 6.75 0.53 16.96
N PRO A 71 6.40 -0.52 17.73
CA PRO A 71 7.28 -1.11 18.75
C PRO A 71 8.56 -1.75 18.21
N GLU A 72 8.60 -2.12 16.93
CA GLU A 72 9.76 -2.74 16.27
C GLU A 72 10.76 -1.69 15.74
N GLY A 73 10.46 -0.39 15.89
CA GLY A 73 11.35 0.70 15.48
C GLY A 73 11.43 0.91 13.97
N VAL A 74 10.44 0.42 13.22
CA VAL A 74 10.33 0.59 11.77
C VAL A 74 9.01 1.28 11.40
N CYS A 75 8.90 1.75 10.16
CA CYS A 75 7.68 2.31 9.62
C CYS A 75 7.49 1.92 8.16
N PHE A 76 6.24 1.70 7.77
CA PHE A 76 5.94 1.51 6.36
C PHE A 76 5.78 2.86 5.64
N ILE A 77 6.24 2.89 4.40
CA ILE A 77 6.10 4.02 3.49
C ILE A 77 5.56 3.55 2.14
N THR A 78 4.79 4.41 1.48
CA THR A 78 4.33 4.17 0.12
C THR A 78 5.21 4.96 -0.82
N ARG A 79 5.97 4.27 -1.67
CA ARG A 79 6.67 4.84 -2.80
C ARG A 79 5.85 4.60 -4.06
N SER A 80 5.90 5.52 -5.00
CA SER A 80 5.39 5.29 -6.34
C SER A 80 6.55 5.32 -7.31
N ARG A 81 6.54 4.39 -8.26
CA ARG A 81 7.38 4.50 -9.45
C ARG A 81 6.52 4.45 -10.69
N LEU A 82 6.89 5.27 -11.66
CA LEU A 82 6.41 5.09 -13.02
C LEU A 82 7.03 3.79 -13.54
N PHE A 83 6.23 2.97 -14.22
CA PHE A 83 6.73 1.77 -14.88
C PHE A 83 7.83 2.17 -15.86
N THR A 84 9.01 1.57 -15.72
CA THR A 84 10.07 1.68 -16.72
C THR A 84 9.67 0.91 -17.98
N GLU A 85 10.07 1.36 -19.17
CA GLU A 85 9.72 0.74 -20.45
C GLU A 85 9.99 -0.78 -20.49
N ASP A 86 11.05 -1.27 -19.83
CA ASP A 86 11.38 -2.70 -19.71
C ASP A 86 10.30 -3.56 -18.98
N GLU A 87 9.55 -2.99 -18.04
CA GLU A 87 8.54 -3.75 -17.28
C GLU A 87 7.21 -3.87 -18.02
N GLN A 88 6.98 -3.07 -19.06
CA GLN A 88 5.79 -3.19 -19.91
C GLN A 88 5.82 -4.45 -20.79
N GLN A 89 7.02 -5.00 -21.04
CA GLN A 89 7.20 -6.16 -21.92
C GLN A 89 6.73 -7.49 -21.27
N THR A 90 6.65 -7.57 -19.93
CA THR A 90 6.39 -8.84 -19.23
C THR A 90 4.90 -9.20 -19.16
N SER A 91 3.99 -8.28 -19.48
CA SER A 91 2.54 -8.57 -19.46
C SER A 91 2.01 -9.24 -20.73
N ASN A 92 2.85 -9.49 -21.76
CA ASN A 92 2.38 -10.02 -23.05
C ASN A 92 2.89 -11.44 -23.40
N ASP A 93 3.60 -12.13 -22.50
CA ASP A 93 4.17 -13.47 -22.75
C ASP A 93 3.47 -14.57 -21.91
N GLN A 94 2.14 -14.52 -21.85
CA GLN A 94 1.31 -15.66 -21.41
C GLN A 94 0.35 -16.03 -22.54
N SER A 95 0.92 -16.40 -23.69
CA SER A 95 0.22 -17.09 -24.78
C SER A 95 1.23 -17.91 -25.57
N SER A 96 1.52 -19.12 -25.09
CA SER A 96 2.00 -20.26 -25.88
C SER A 96 1.71 -21.55 -25.13
#